data_AF-A0A5E6X178-F1
#
_entry.id   AF-A0A5E6X178-F1
#
_cell.length_a   1.000
_cell.length_b   1.000
_cell.length_c   1.000
_cell.angle_alpha   90.00
_cell.angle_beta   90.00
_cell.angle_gamma   90.00
#
_symmetry.space_group_name_H-M   'P 1'
#
loop_
_entity.id
_entity.type
_entity.pdbx_description
1 polymer ?
#
loop_
_entity_poly.entity_id
_entity_poly.type
_entity_poly.pdbx_seq_one_letter_code
_entity_poly.pdbx_strand_id
1 'polypeptide(L)'
;MARLLFVFMTSFILCYLVLWGTTGSSSPLFSNVNPVLFVLGALFGALSLAFFNYVEGVMKDVPKKLKQQKPAAYATVINALTDLKSEVIGNVILVVVFLMVAFVVGAIGEMEFMQKLEPVKCWAWVALSVRGACLFSVLIVMFVQVAGFMTANRLRAEISMYSE
;
A
#
# COMPACT_ATOMS: atom_id res chain seq x y z
N MET A 1 8.93 -4.10 1.25
CA MET A 1 9.55 -2.91 0.63
C MET A 1 9.93 -3.10 -0.85
N ALA A 2 10.95 -3.89 -1.21
CA ALA A 2 11.42 -4.01 -2.61
C ALA A 2 10.34 -4.45 -3.63
N ARG A 3 9.42 -5.34 -3.22
CA ARG A 3 8.29 -5.78 -4.06
C ARG A 3 7.38 -4.62 -4.46
N LEU A 4 7.12 -3.68 -3.55
CA LEU A 4 6.23 -2.54 -3.80
C LEU A 4 6.87 -1.50 -4.73
N LEU A 5 8.17 -1.27 -4.59
CA LEU A 5 8.92 -0.46 -5.55
C LEU A 5 8.90 -1.08 -6.95
N PHE A 6 9.00 -2.41 -7.05
CA PHE A 6 8.87 -3.11 -8.33
C PHE A 6 7.47 -2.96 -8.93
N VAL A 7 6.39 -3.08 -8.14
CA VAL A 7 5.04 -2.85 -8.69
C VAL A 7 4.83 -1.40 -9.09
N PHE A 8 5.44 -0.44 -8.37
CA PHE A 8 5.40 0.97 -8.75
C PHE A 8 6.08 1.20 -10.10
N MET A 9 7.30 0.69 -10.29
CA MET A 9 8.05 0.87 -11.54
C MET A 9 7.37 0.20 -12.72
N THR A 10 6.85 -1.01 -12.55
CA THR A 10 6.11 -1.71 -13.60
C THR A 10 4.79 -1.01 -13.94
N SER A 11 4.04 -0.54 -12.93
CA SER A 11 2.81 0.23 -13.14
C SER A 11 3.09 1.56 -13.83
N PHE A 12 4.19 2.24 -13.48
CA PHE A 12 4.63 3.46 -14.15
C PHE A 12 4.91 3.24 -15.63
N ILE A 13 5.70 2.21 -15.96
CA ILE A 13 6.02 1.87 -17.35
C ILE A 13 4.74 1.54 -18.12
N LEU A 14 3.83 0.75 -17.53
CA LEU A 14 2.56 0.40 -18.17
C LEU A 14 1.66 1.63 -18.40
N CYS A 15 1.52 2.52 -17.42
CA CYS A 15 0.72 3.74 -17.56
C CYS A 15 1.31 4.65 -18.66
N TYR A 16 2.64 4.76 -18.72
CA TYR A 16 3.32 5.54 -19.74
C TYR A 16 3.12 4.93 -21.14
N LEU A 17 3.25 3.61 -21.29
CA LEU A 17 3.02 2.92 -22.56
C LEU A 17 1.57 3.05 -23.04
N VAL A 18 0.59 3.01 -22.14
CA VAL A 18 -0.82 3.23 -22.46
C VAL A 18 -1.05 4.67 -22.95
N LEU A 19 -0.50 5.67 -22.27
CA LEU A 19 -0.61 7.07 -22.69
C LEU A 19 0.08 7.33 -24.03
N TRP A 20 1.27 6.76 -24.22
CA TRP A 20 2.03 6.87 -25.46
C TRP A 20 1.31 6.17 -26.63
N GLY A 21 0.87 4.92 -26.43
CA GLY A 21 0.18 4.12 -27.45
C GLY A 21 -1.20 4.64 -27.83
N THR A 22 -1.89 5.33 -26.91
CA THR A 22 -3.20 5.97 -27.18
C THR A 22 -3.07 7.44 -27.57
N THR A 23 -1.86 7.95 -27.79
CA THR A 23 -1.58 9.38 -28.09
C THR A 23 -2.22 10.34 -27.09
N GLY A 24 -2.39 9.91 -25.83
CA GLY A 24 -3.01 10.68 -24.76
C GLY A 24 -4.54 10.59 -24.68
N SER A 25 -5.21 9.75 -25.47
CA SER A 25 -6.67 9.56 -25.37
C SER A 25 -7.09 9.03 -23.98
N SER A 26 -6.25 8.24 -23.33
CA SER A 26 -6.47 7.74 -21.96
C SER A 26 -6.15 8.75 -20.84
N SER A 27 -5.74 9.98 -21.15
CA SER A 27 -5.42 11.01 -20.14
C SER A 27 -6.53 11.26 -19.10
N PRO A 28 -7.83 11.26 -19.45
CA PRO A 28 -8.92 11.45 -18.48
C PRO A 28 -9.00 10.38 -17.39
N LEU A 29 -8.49 9.16 -17.64
CA LEU A 29 -8.46 8.09 -16.64
C LEU A 29 -7.48 8.41 -15.50
N PHE A 30 -6.44 9.18 -15.80
CA PHE A 30 -5.35 9.50 -14.87
C PHE A 30 -5.38 10.95 -14.38
N SER A 31 -6.38 11.76 -14.77
CA SER A 31 -6.52 13.15 -14.33
C SER A 31 -7.29 13.25 -12.99
N ASN A 32 -8.30 12.41 -12.78
CA ASN A 32 -9.19 12.44 -11.61
C ASN A 32 -8.83 11.42 -10.52
N VAL A 33 -7.54 11.17 -10.31
CA VAL A 33 -7.06 10.11 -9.41
C VAL A 33 -7.06 10.54 -7.94
N ASN A 34 -6.93 11.83 -7.66
CA ASN A 34 -6.75 12.34 -6.28
C ASN A 34 -7.93 12.00 -5.34
N PRO A 35 -9.21 12.17 -5.73
CA PRO A 35 -10.33 11.80 -4.87
C PRO A 35 -10.35 10.31 -4.55
N VAL A 36 -10.08 9.47 -5.56
CA VAL A 36 -10.03 8.00 -5.40
C VAL A 36 -8.87 7.62 -4.48
N LEU A 37 -7.69 8.19 -4.70
CA LEU A 37 -6.51 7.99 -3.86
C LEU A 37 -6.77 8.41 -2.41
N PHE A 38 -7.47 9.53 -2.18
CA PHE A 38 -7.82 9.98 -0.84
C PHE A 38 -8.74 8.98 -0.12
N VAL A 39 -9.79 8.51 -0.80
CA VAL A 39 -10.72 7.50 -0.26
C VAL A 39 -9.99 6.19 0.03
N LEU A 40 -9.16 5.71 -0.91
CA LEU A 40 -8.37 4.49 -0.73
C LEU A 40 -7.35 4.65 0.40
N GLY A 41 -6.70 5.81 0.51
CA GLY A 41 -5.78 6.14 1.60
C GLY A 41 -6.46 6.12 2.97
N ALA A 42 -7.65 6.72 3.07
CA ALA A 42 -8.43 6.71 4.32
C ALA A 42 -8.88 5.29 4.70
N LEU A 43 -9.40 4.51 3.74
CA LEU A 43 -9.77 3.11 3.95
C LEU A 43 -8.57 2.28 4.38
N PHE A 44 -7.43 2.46 3.70
CA PHE A 44 -6.20 1.76 4.01
C PHE A 44 -5.66 2.10 5.40
N GLY A 45 -5.70 3.38 5.79
CA GLY A 45 -5.31 3.82 7.14
C GLY A 45 -6.19 3.19 8.22
N ALA A 46 -7.51 3.20 8.03
CA ALA A 46 -8.46 2.57 8.95
C ALA A 46 -8.24 1.06 9.07
N LEU A 47 -8.08 0.35 7.94
CA LEU A 47 -7.78 -1.09 7.91
C LEU A 47 -6.44 -1.41 8.59
N SER A 48 -5.42 -0.59 8.37
CA SER A 48 -4.09 -0.76 8.98
C SER A 48 -4.14 -0.63 10.49
N LEU A 49 -4.87 0.37 10.99
CA LEU A 49 -5.05 0.58 12.43
C LEU A 49 -5.86 -0.55 13.07
N ALA A 50 -6.95 -0.98 12.42
CA ALA A 50 -7.72 -2.13 12.87
C ALA A 50 -6.88 -3.40 12.92
N PHE A 51 -6.06 -3.64 11.88
CA PHE A 51 -5.17 -4.80 11.84
C PHE A 51 -4.08 -4.75 12.90
N PHE A 52 -3.47 -3.59 13.11
CA PHE A 52 -2.47 -3.39 14.15
C PHE A 52 -3.02 -3.72 15.53
N ASN A 53 -4.20 -3.18 15.86
CA ASN A 53 -4.87 -3.46 17.13
C ASN A 53 -5.24 -4.94 17.26
N TYR A 54 -5.66 -5.56 16.15
CA TYR A 54 -5.96 -6.99 16.11
C TYR A 54 -4.71 -7.85 16.41
N VAL A 55 -3.60 -7.61 15.71
CA VAL A 55 -2.32 -8.31 15.93
C VAL A 55 -1.84 -8.12 17.36
N GLU A 56 -1.95 -6.91 17.90
CA GLU A 56 -1.57 -6.64 19.29
C GLU A 56 -2.47 -7.39 20.29
N GLY A 57 -3.78 -7.51 20.00
CA GLY A 57 -4.70 -8.35 20.75
C GLY A 57 -4.28 -9.83 20.73
N VAL A 58 -4.00 -10.37 19.55
CA VAL A 58 -3.54 -11.76 19.39
C VAL A 58 -2.22 -12.00 20.15
N MET A 59 -1.27 -11.07 20.11
CA MET A 59 -0.02 -11.16 20.87
C MET A 59 -0.25 -11.24 22.39
N LYS A 60 -1.27 -10.54 22.91
CA LYS A 60 -1.66 -10.58 24.33
C LYS A 60 -2.37 -11.88 24.71
N ASP A 61 -3.14 -12.45 23.77
CA ASP A 61 -3.88 -13.70 23.94
C ASP A 61 -2.97 -14.94 23.86
N VAL A 62 -1.72 -14.84 23.37
CA VAL A 62 -0.81 -15.99 23.30
C VAL A 62 -0.53 -16.52 24.71
N PRO A 63 -0.88 -17.78 25.02
CA PRO A 63 -0.83 -18.29 26.37
C PRO A 63 0.59 -18.26 26.94
N LYS A 64 0.76 -17.60 28.09
CA LYS A 64 2.04 -17.56 28.83
C LYS A 64 2.54 -18.95 29.23
N LYS A 65 1.64 -19.95 29.27
CA LYS A 65 1.97 -21.37 29.46
C LYS A 65 2.82 -21.92 28.29
N LEU A 66 2.60 -21.46 27.07
CA LEU A 66 3.40 -21.83 25.89
C LEU A 66 4.85 -21.32 26.01
N LYS A 67 5.05 -20.15 26.64
CA LYS A 67 6.38 -19.61 26.97
C LYS A 67 7.17 -20.53 27.90
N GLN A 68 6.49 -21.25 28.79
CA GLN A 68 7.12 -22.19 29.73
C GLN A 68 7.32 -23.58 29.13
N GLN A 69 6.40 -24.08 28.31
CA GLN A 69 6.48 -25.42 27.73
C GLN A 69 7.28 -25.51 26.43
N LYS A 70 7.17 -24.52 25.53
CA LYS A 70 7.85 -24.49 24.23
C LYS A 70 8.33 -23.06 23.91
N PRO A 71 9.38 -22.58 24.59
CA PRO A 71 9.87 -21.19 24.46
C PRO A 71 10.30 -20.84 23.03
N ALA A 72 10.85 -21.79 22.28
CA ALA A 72 11.24 -21.60 20.88
C ALA A 72 10.03 -21.32 19.97
N ALA A 73 8.96 -22.12 20.08
CA ALA A 73 7.74 -21.93 19.29
C ALA A 73 7.03 -20.62 19.64
N TYR A 74 7.00 -20.27 20.94
CA TYR A 74 6.48 -18.99 21.39
C TYR A 74 7.27 -17.80 20.81
N ALA A 75 8.60 -17.87 20.83
CA ALA A 75 9.46 -16.84 20.25
C ALA A 75 9.24 -16.70 18.74
N THR A 76 9.08 -17.81 18.01
CA THR A 76 8.79 -17.78 16.57
C THR A 76 7.45 -17.08 16.28
N VAL A 77 6.39 -17.40 17.02
CA VAL A 77 5.06 -16.79 16.82
C VAL A 77 5.08 -15.29 17.15
N ILE A 78 5.72 -14.90 18.25
CA ILE A 78 5.82 -13.49 18.65
C ILE A 78 6.68 -12.69 17.66
N ASN A 79 7.79 -13.25 17.19
CA ASN A 79 8.61 -12.59 16.17
C ASN A 79 7.85 -12.46 14.86
N ALA A 80 7.14 -13.50 14.41
CA ALA A 80 6.32 -13.44 13.20
C ALA A 80 5.21 -12.37 13.31
N LEU A 81 4.52 -12.26 14.45
CA LEU A 81 3.51 -11.22 14.69
C LEU A 81 4.13 -9.81 14.74
N THR A 82 5.33 -9.68 15.32
CA THR A 82 6.07 -8.41 15.41
C THR A 82 6.54 -7.95 14.03
N ASP A 83 7.06 -8.86 13.21
CA ASP A 83 7.45 -8.60 11.84
C ASP A 83 6.25 -8.18 10.99
N LEU A 84 5.11 -8.86 11.15
CA LEU A 84 3.85 -8.49 10.48
C LEU A 84 3.42 -7.07 10.84
N LYS A 85 3.51 -6.70 12.13
CA LYS A 85 3.20 -5.34 12.61
C LYS A 85 4.17 -4.30 12.04
N SER A 86 5.46 -4.61 11.98
CA SER A 86 6.46 -3.73 11.37
C SER A 86 6.19 -3.51 9.87
N GLU A 87 5.83 -4.58 9.16
CA GLU A 87 5.46 -4.52 7.74
C GLU A 87 4.25 -3.62 7.49
N VAL A 88 3.22 -3.72 8.34
CA VAL A 88 2.03 -2.85 8.28
C VAL A 88 2.39 -1.38 8.42
N ILE A 89 3.21 -1.02 9.41
CA ILE A 89 3.66 0.36 9.62
C ILE A 89 4.43 0.85 8.38
N GLY A 90 5.33 0.01 7.85
CA GLY A 90 6.10 0.32 6.64
C GLY A 90 5.19 0.58 5.42
N ASN A 91 4.14 -0.22 5.25
CA ASN A 91 3.17 -0.03 4.17
C ASN A 91 2.36 1.25 4.33
N VAL A 92 1.96 1.62 5.56
CA VAL A 92 1.30 2.91 5.87
C VAL A 92 2.16 4.08 5.48
N ILE A 93 3.42 4.10 5.90
CA ILE A 93 4.36 5.17 5.55
C ILE A 93 4.50 5.28 4.02
N LEU A 94 4.63 4.15 3.33
CA LEU A 94 4.77 4.14 1.87
C LEU A 94 3.53 4.69 1.16
N VAL A 95 2.33 4.30 1.58
CA VAL A 95 1.07 4.83 1.02
C VAL A 95 0.95 6.33 1.23
N VAL A 96 1.32 6.82 2.42
CA VAL A 96 1.36 8.28 2.69
C VAL A 96 2.33 8.99 1.76
N VAL A 97 3.52 8.43 1.53
CA VAL A 97 4.49 8.99 0.58
C VAL A 97 3.92 9.00 -0.85
N PHE A 98 3.27 7.92 -1.30
CA PHE A 98 2.65 7.88 -2.63
C PHE A 98 1.51 8.89 -2.78
N LEU A 99 0.72 9.12 -1.73
CA LEU A 99 -0.32 10.14 -1.71
C LEU A 99 0.28 11.54 -1.85
N MET A 100 1.34 11.85 -1.09
CA MET A 100 2.03 13.13 -1.19
C MET A 100 2.64 13.33 -2.58
N VAL A 101 3.30 12.31 -3.13
CA VAL A 101 3.87 12.37 -4.49
C VAL A 101 2.77 12.60 -5.53
N ALA A 102 1.66 11.85 -5.46
CA ALA A 102 0.55 12.01 -6.40
C ALA A 102 -0.08 13.42 -6.33
N PHE A 103 -0.19 13.98 -5.12
CA PHE A 103 -0.73 15.32 -4.92
C PHE A 103 0.22 16.41 -5.43
N VAL A 104 1.51 16.34 -5.09
CA VAL A 104 2.52 17.29 -5.54
C VAL A 104 2.66 17.26 -7.06
N VAL A 105 2.72 16.07 -7.67
CA VAL A 105 2.80 15.92 -9.12
C VAL A 105 1.53 16.45 -9.81
N GLY A 106 0.36 16.21 -9.23
CA GLY A 106 -0.90 16.79 -9.69
C GLY A 106 -0.86 18.32 -9.67
N ALA A 107 -0.46 18.91 -8.53
CA ALA A 107 -0.38 20.35 -8.36
C ALA A 107 0.61 21.01 -9.34
N ILE A 108 1.80 20.42 -9.54
CA ILE A 108 2.78 20.91 -10.52
C ILE A 108 2.24 20.82 -11.94
N GLY A 109 1.50 19.75 -12.26
CA GLY A 109 0.89 19.54 -13.58
C GLY A 109 -0.22 20.54 -13.93
N GLU A 110 -0.88 21.13 -12.93
CA GLU A 110 -1.96 22.11 -13.11
C GLU A 110 -1.47 23.58 -13.11
N MET A 111 -0.20 23.85 -12.79
CA MET A 111 0.34 25.20 -12.81
C MET A 111 0.39 25.76 -14.25
N GLU A 112 -0.19 26.94 -14.46
CA GLU A 112 -0.29 27.63 -15.77
C GLU A 112 1.08 27.87 -16.46
N PHE A 113 2.18 27.90 -15.69
CA PHE A 113 3.54 28.02 -16.20
C PHE A 113 3.98 26.80 -17.02
N MET A 114 3.55 25.59 -16.63
CA MET A 114 3.91 24.34 -17.32
C MET A 114 3.10 24.10 -18.60
N GLN A 115 1.92 24.71 -18.73
CA GLN A 115 1.09 24.59 -19.94
C GLN A 115 1.60 25.44 -21.11
N LYS A 116 2.50 26.41 -20.88
CA LYS A 116 3.01 27.34 -21.90
C LYS A 116 4.27 26.88 -22.64
N LEU A 117 4.94 25.80 -22.21
CA LEU A 117 6.20 25.32 -22.77
C LEU A 117 5.99 24.09 -23.66
N GLU A 118 6.06 24.22 -24.99
CA GLU A 118 5.87 23.16 -26.02
C GLU A 118 6.34 21.70 -25.71
N PRO A 119 7.37 21.38 -24.89
CA PRO A 119 7.57 20.03 -24.33
C PRO A 119 6.42 19.50 -23.42
N VAL A 120 5.29 20.23 -23.28
CA VAL A 120 4.13 19.93 -22.41
C VAL A 120 3.65 18.49 -22.53
N LYS A 121 3.60 17.90 -23.73
CA LYS A 121 2.95 16.58 -23.93
C LYS A 121 3.69 15.44 -23.22
N CYS A 122 5.02 15.38 -23.35
CA CYS A 122 5.81 14.36 -22.65
C CYS A 122 5.78 14.57 -21.14
N TRP A 123 5.87 15.81 -20.68
CA TRP A 123 5.88 16.13 -19.26
C TRP A 123 4.53 15.83 -18.59
N ALA A 124 3.43 16.17 -19.28
CA ALA A 124 2.08 15.83 -18.84
C ALA A 124 1.86 14.30 -18.79
N TRP A 125 2.36 13.55 -19.78
CA TRP A 125 2.25 12.09 -19.77
C TRP A 125 3.06 11.45 -18.65
N VAL A 126 4.25 11.96 -18.35
CA VAL A 126 5.04 11.51 -17.19
C VAL A 126 4.28 11.79 -15.89
N ALA A 127 3.75 13.00 -15.71
CA ALA A 127 2.98 13.37 -14.53
C ALA A 127 1.73 12.49 -14.34
N LEU A 128 0.97 12.24 -15.41
CA LEU A 128 -0.19 11.34 -15.40
C LEU A 128 0.22 9.89 -15.13
N SER A 129 1.35 9.44 -15.65
CA SER A 129 1.88 8.08 -15.42
C SER A 129 2.29 7.87 -13.97
N VAL A 130 2.90 8.88 -13.32
CA VAL A 130 3.20 8.82 -11.88
C VAL A 130 1.92 8.73 -11.06
N ARG A 131 0.88 9.51 -11.39
CA ARG A 131 -0.41 9.46 -10.69
C ARG A 131 -1.10 8.10 -10.86
N GLY A 132 -1.09 7.54 -12.07
CA GLY A 132 -1.58 6.18 -12.34
C GLY A 132 -0.80 5.12 -11.57
N ALA A 133 0.53 5.20 -11.58
CA ALA A 133 1.39 4.28 -10.84
C ALA A 133 1.12 4.32 -9.33
N CYS A 134 0.94 5.50 -8.76
CA CYS A 134 0.55 5.65 -7.35
C CYS A 134 -0.79 4.96 -7.06
N LEU A 135 -1.81 5.13 -7.91
CA LEU A 135 -3.10 4.45 -7.72
C LEU A 135 -2.99 2.93 -7.76
N PHE A 136 -2.34 2.38 -8.78
CA PHE A 136 -2.16 0.92 -8.86
C PHE A 136 -1.33 0.38 -7.70
N SER A 137 -0.31 1.12 -7.27
CA SER A 137 0.53 0.72 -6.13
C SER A 137 -0.28 0.70 -4.83
N VAL A 138 -1.11 1.72 -4.58
CA VAL A 138 -2.00 1.76 -3.40
C VAL A 138 -3.01 0.62 -3.43
N LEU A 139 -3.61 0.32 -4.59
CA LEU A 139 -4.53 -0.82 -4.74
C LEU A 139 -3.85 -2.16 -4.42
N ILE A 140 -2.64 -2.39 -4.95
CA ILE A 140 -1.90 -3.62 -4.68
C ILE A 140 -1.55 -3.73 -3.20
N VAL A 141 -1.09 -2.63 -2.57
CA VAL A 141 -0.80 -2.61 -1.13
C VAL A 141 -2.05 -2.96 -0.32
N MET A 142 -3.22 -2.43 -0.69
CA MET A 142 -4.49 -2.80 -0.03
C MET A 142 -4.77 -4.31 -0.11
N PHE A 143 -4.58 -4.94 -1.27
CA PHE A 143 -4.76 -6.39 -1.39
C PHE A 143 -3.77 -7.18 -0.55
N VAL A 144 -2.50 -6.76 -0.54
CA VAL A 144 -1.45 -7.38 0.30
C VAL A 144 -1.82 -7.26 1.79
N GLN A 145 -2.32 -6.11 2.21
CA GLN A 145 -2.77 -5.86 3.58
C GLN A 145 -3.94 -6.77 3.98
N VAL A 146 -4.93 -6.93 3.09
CA VAL A 146 -6.07 -7.84 3.33
C VAL A 146 -5.60 -9.29 3.41
N ALA A 147 -4.68 -9.72 2.53
CA ALA A 147 -4.09 -11.05 2.60
C ALA A 147 -3.30 -11.28 3.90
N GLY A 148 -2.55 -10.26 4.36
CA GLY A 148 -1.89 -10.26 5.67
C GLY A 148 -2.87 -10.41 6.83
N PHE A 149 -3.99 -9.67 6.77
CA PHE A 149 -5.09 -9.77 7.74
C PHE A 149 -5.70 -11.18 7.79
N MET A 150 -5.98 -11.78 6.63
CA MET A 150 -6.50 -13.15 6.55
C MET A 150 -5.52 -14.18 7.12
N THR A 151 -4.22 -13.98 6.90
CA THR A 151 -3.17 -14.87 7.42
C THR A 151 -3.11 -14.80 8.94
N ALA A 152 -3.16 -13.59 9.53
CA ALA A 152 -3.21 -13.43 10.98
C ALA A 152 -4.47 -14.04 11.60
N ASN A 153 -5.62 -13.94 10.92
CA ASN A 153 -6.86 -14.60 11.35
C ASN A 153 -6.72 -16.12 11.40
N ARG A 154 -6.11 -16.73 10.38
CA ARG A 154 -5.85 -18.18 10.37
C ARG A 154 -4.92 -18.61 11.49
N LEU A 155 -3.83 -17.86 11.71
CA LEU A 155 -2.91 -18.11 12.82
C LEU A 155 -3.60 -18.02 14.19
N ARG A 156 -4.49 -17.05 14.39
CA ARG A 156 -5.28 -16.98 15.64
C ARG A 156 -6.17 -18.20 15.82
N ALA A 157 -6.85 -18.65 14.76
CA ALA A 157 -7.71 -19.83 14.82
C ALA A 157 -6.92 -21.10 15.20
N GLU A 158 -5.71 -21.28 14.65
CA GLU A 158 -4.82 -22.37 15.03
C GLU A 158 -4.36 -22.26 16.48
N ILE A 159 -3.98 -21.07 16.95
CA ILE A 159 -3.55 -20.85 18.34
C ILE A 159 -4.71 -21.09 19.32
N SER A 160 -5.95 -20.71 18.98
CA SER A 160 -7.11 -21.00 19.82
C SER A 160 -7.42 -22.49 19.93
N MET A 161 -7.19 -23.27 18.87
CA MET A 161 -7.35 -24.74 18.90
C MET A 161 -6.34 -25.44 19.81
N TYR A 162 -5.12 -24.90 19.94
CA TYR A 162 -4.10 -25.42 20.87
C TYR A 162 -4.30 -24.97 22.32
N SER A 163 -5.29 -24.11 22.59
CA SER A 163 -5.61 -23.60 23.92
C SER A 163 -6.69 -24.42 24.65
N GLU A 164 -7.38 -25.33 23.96
CA GLU A 164 -8.24 -26.38 24.55
C GLU A 164 -7.42 -27.66 24.80
#